data_AF-A0A380P2K5-F1
#
_entry.id   AF-A0A380P2K5-F1
#
_cell.length_a   1.000
_cell.length_b   1.000
_cell.length_c   1.000
_cell.angle_alpha   90.00
_cell.angle_beta   90.00
_cell.angle_gamma   90.00
#
_symmetry.space_group_name_H-M   'P 1'
#
loop_
_entity.id
_entity.type
_entity.pdbx_description
1 polymer ?
#
loop_
_entity_poly.entity_id
_entity_poly.type
_entity_poly.pdbx_seq_one_letter_code
_entity_poly.pdbx_strand_id
1 'polypeptide(L)'
;MDAHHAGLIAYGPLAEGLLTDRYLDGFPADLPLHRSNSFIADDPKGTVAKLNDLNDLAKNRNQTLAQMAEAWLLRDSRVASIVIGASSVDHLLDNVKVAGNMNFTQDELAEIDRILAQ
;
A
#
# COMPACT_ATOMS: atom_id res chain seq x y z
N MET A 1 -9.72 3.01 -18.16
CA MET A 1 -8.91 3.71 -19.20
C MET A 1 -9.19 5.19 -19.08
N ASP A 2 -8.25 6.05 -19.47
CA ASP A 2 -8.47 7.49 -19.50
C ASP A 2 -9.28 7.93 -20.74
N ALA A 3 -9.46 9.25 -20.92
CA ALA A 3 -10.16 9.82 -22.07
C ALA A 3 -9.50 9.52 -23.43
N HIS A 4 -8.26 9.02 -23.45
CA HIS A 4 -7.50 8.65 -24.64
C HIS A 4 -7.40 7.14 -24.84
N HIS A 5 -8.15 6.34 -24.07
CA HIS A 5 -8.06 4.87 -24.04
C HIS A 5 -6.71 4.34 -23.57
N ALA A 6 -5.93 5.14 -22.83
CA ALA A 6 -4.70 4.68 -22.20
C ALA A 6 -5.02 4.00 -20.85
N GLY A 7 -4.25 2.95 -20.55
CA GLY A 7 -4.25 2.24 -19.29
C GLY A 7 -2.84 2.22 -18.68
N LEU A 8 -2.78 1.99 -17.37
CA LEU A 8 -1.55 1.98 -16.58
C LEU A 8 -1.30 0.57 -16.06
N ILE A 9 -0.03 0.17 -16.05
CA ILE A 9 0.44 -0.97 -15.25
C ILE A 9 1.29 -0.38 -14.14
N ALA A 10 0.82 -0.48 -12.90
CA ALA A 10 1.54 0.05 -11.75
C ALA A 10 2.67 -0.91 -11.34
N TYR A 11 3.87 -0.36 -11.12
CA TYR A 11 5.05 -1.08 -10.65
C TYR A 11 5.46 -0.57 -9.26
N GLY A 12 6.01 -1.46 -8.44
CA GLY A 12 6.38 -1.16 -7.06
C GLY A 12 5.19 -0.78 -6.16
N PRO A 13 4.04 -1.51 -6.21
CA PRO A 13 2.80 -1.10 -5.54
C PRO A 13 2.94 -0.97 -4.01
N LEU A 14 3.93 -1.65 -3.42
CA LEU A 14 4.17 -1.66 -1.97
C LEU A 14 5.35 -0.79 -1.53
N ALA A 15 5.91 0.03 -2.43
CA ALA A 15 7.01 0.95 -2.16
C ALA A 15 8.19 0.28 -1.40
N GLU A 16 8.79 -0.75 -2.00
CA GLU A 16 9.89 -1.54 -1.39
C GLU A 16 9.52 -2.23 -0.06
N GLY A 17 8.25 -2.62 0.08
CA GLY A 17 7.74 -3.28 1.29
C GLY A 17 7.40 -2.30 2.42
N LEU A 18 7.35 -1.00 2.15
CA LEU A 18 6.90 0.01 3.11
C LEU A 18 5.45 -0.22 3.51
N LEU A 19 4.58 -0.55 2.55
CA LEU A 19 3.16 -0.78 2.76
C LEU A 19 2.86 -2.23 3.19
N THR A 20 3.70 -2.80 4.04
CA THR A 20 3.49 -4.12 4.66
C THR A 20 3.66 -4.04 6.18
N ASP A 21 3.60 -5.17 6.87
CA ASP A 21 3.88 -5.28 8.30
C ASP A 21 5.35 -5.04 8.69
N ARG A 22 6.26 -4.98 7.71
CA ARG A 22 7.72 -5.01 7.91
C ARG A 22 8.26 -3.89 8.80
N TYR A 23 7.62 -2.72 8.79
CA TYR A 23 8.12 -1.50 9.46
C TYR A 23 7.15 -0.93 10.49
N LEU A 24 6.15 -1.71 10.94
CA LEU A 24 5.18 -1.25 11.93
C LEU A 24 5.81 -0.97 13.30
N ASP A 25 6.90 -1.67 13.63
CA ASP A 25 7.67 -1.50 14.88
C ASP A 25 8.82 -0.48 14.75
N GLY A 26 8.92 0.22 13.62
CA GLY A 26 9.98 1.18 13.34
C GLY A 26 10.95 0.76 12.24
N PHE A 27 11.83 1.67 11.88
CA PHE A 27 12.86 1.45 10.87
C PHE A 27 14.20 1.04 11.51
N PRO A 28 14.93 0.07 10.92
CA PRO A 28 16.33 -0.19 11.27
C PRO A 28 17.19 1.07 11.12
N ALA A 29 18.16 1.27 12.02
CA ALA A 29 19.04 2.43 11.99
C ALA A 29 19.91 2.52 10.72
N ASP A 30 20.20 1.38 10.09
CA ASP A 30 21.01 1.21 8.89
C ASP A 30 20.17 0.85 7.66
N LEU A 31 18.85 1.10 7.69
CA LEU A 31 17.95 0.77 6.60
C LEU A 31 18.41 1.42 5.28
N PRO A 32 18.72 0.64 4.24
CA PRO A 32 19.03 1.20 2.92
C PRO A 32 17.74 1.73 2.29
N LEU A 33 17.47 3.02 2.49
CA LEU A 33 16.32 3.69 1.89
C LEU A 33 16.49 3.78 0.37
N HIS A 34 15.55 3.19 -0.37
CA HIS A 34 15.43 3.43 -1.79
C HIS A 34 15.08 4.89 -2.05
N ARG A 35 15.50 5.45 -3.19
CA ARG A 35 15.31 6.88 -3.52
C ARG A 35 13.83 7.30 -3.44
N SER A 36 12.91 6.42 -3.82
CA SER A 36 11.46 6.66 -3.74
C SER A 36 10.93 6.85 -2.32
N ASN A 37 11.68 6.40 -1.31
CA ASN A 37 11.30 6.40 0.10
C ASN A 37 12.17 7.34 0.94
N SER A 38 12.86 8.29 0.30
CA SER A 38 13.75 9.24 0.98
C SER A 38 13.04 10.13 1.99
N PHE A 39 11.74 10.39 1.80
CA PHE A 39 10.90 11.14 2.76
C PHE A 39 10.86 10.51 4.17
N ILE A 40 11.14 9.21 4.29
CA ILE A 40 11.19 8.52 5.59
C ILE A 40 12.28 9.12 6.48
N ALA A 41 13.38 9.61 5.89
CA ALA A 41 14.49 10.19 6.66
C ALA A 41 14.09 11.50 7.36
N ASP A 42 13.10 12.23 6.84
CA ASP A 42 12.66 13.51 7.39
C ASP A 42 11.80 13.32 8.64
N ASP A 43 10.94 12.30 8.65
CA ASP A 43 10.12 11.93 9.81
C ASP A 43 9.86 10.41 9.88
N PRO A 44 10.81 9.63 10.43
CA PRO A 44 10.65 8.19 10.56
C PRO A 44 9.50 7.82 11.51
N LYS A 45 9.31 8.59 12.58
CA LYS A 45 8.30 8.28 13.61
C LYS A 45 6.89 8.59 13.11
N GLY A 46 6.69 9.72 12.45
CA GLY A 46 5.41 10.05 11.83
C GLY A 46 5.07 9.10 10.68
N THR A 47 6.06 8.66 9.91
CA THR A 47 5.85 7.61 8.90
C THR A 47 5.34 6.32 9.56
N VAL A 48 5.99 5.85 10.63
CA VAL A 48 5.55 4.64 11.37
C VAL A 48 4.15 4.82 11.95
N ALA A 49 3.82 6.00 12.46
CA ALA A 49 2.48 6.31 12.96
C ALA A 49 1.42 6.16 11.85
N LYS A 50 1.66 6.77 10.67
CA LYS A 50 0.77 6.64 9.50
C LYS A 50 0.63 5.19 9.03
N LEU A 51 1.72 4.43 9.02
CA LEU A 51 1.67 3.00 8.67
C LEU A 51 0.80 2.20 9.64
N ASN A 52 0.90 2.47 10.94
CA ASN A 52 0.08 1.81 11.95
C ASN A 52 -1.41 2.18 11.80
N ASP A 53 -1.73 3.46 11.61
CA ASP A 53 -3.11 3.93 11.37
C ASP A 53 -3.72 3.27 10.11
N LEU A 54 -2.96 3.22 9.01
CA LEU A 54 -3.39 2.54 7.77
C LEU A 54 -3.55 1.03 7.99
N ASN A 55 -2.67 0.40 8.76
CA ASN A 55 -2.75 -1.02 9.05
C ASN A 55 -3.98 -1.36 9.90
N ASP A 56 -4.36 -0.50 10.84
CA ASP A 56 -5.59 -0.69 11.63
C ASP A 56 -6.85 -0.55 10.76
N LEU A 57 -6.85 0.39 9.81
CA LEU A 57 -7.91 0.46 8.79
C LEU A 57 -7.96 -0.80 7.92
N ALA A 58 -6.81 -1.33 7.51
CA ALA A 58 -6.73 -2.57 6.73
C ALA A 58 -7.32 -3.76 7.51
N LYS A 59 -7.01 -3.89 8.81
CA LYS A 59 -7.57 -4.94 9.67
C LYS A 59 -9.10 -4.83 9.76
N ASN A 60 -9.64 -3.62 9.88
CA ASN A 60 -11.10 -3.40 9.88
C ASN A 60 -11.76 -3.86 8.57
N ARG A 61 -11.01 -3.81 7.46
CA ARG A 61 -11.41 -4.31 6.13
C ARG A 61 -11.19 -5.81 5.93
N ASN A 62 -10.69 -6.52 6.94
CA ASN A 62 -10.21 -7.91 6.86
C ASN A 62 -9.11 -8.10 5.80
N GLN A 63 -8.21 -7.13 5.69
CA GLN A 63 -7.07 -7.13 4.78
C GLN A 63 -5.76 -6.91 5.54
N THR A 64 -4.65 -7.38 4.99
CA THR A 64 -3.33 -6.87 5.40
C THR A 64 -3.12 -5.47 4.83
N LEU A 65 -2.17 -4.69 5.39
CA LEU A 65 -1.81 -3.38 4.83
C LEU A 65 -1.42 -3.49 3.34
N ALA A 66 -0.66 -4.53 2.99
CA ALA A 66 -0.27 -4.79 1.61
C ALA A 66 -1.49 -4.99 0.70
N GLN A 67 -2.44 -5.81 1.16
CA GLN A 67 -3.64 -6.08 0.39
C GLN A 67 -4.51 -4.83 0.22
N MET A 68 -4.63 -4.01 1.26
CA MET A 68 -5.38 -2.75 1.17
C MET A 68 -4.70 -1.76 0.21
N ALA A 69 -3.37 -1.64 0.24
CA ALA A 69 -2.62 -0.77 -0.65
C ALA A 69 -2.78 -1.17 -2.13
N GLU A 70 -2.70 -2.48 -2.42
CA GLU A 70 -2.92 -3.02 -3.77
C GLU A 70 -4.38 -2.83 -4.24
N ALA A 71 -5.35 -3.07 -3.36
CA ALA A 71 -6.76 -2.77 -3.62
C ALA A 71 -6.98 -1.28 -3.91
N TRP A 72 -6.31 -0.39 -3.18
CA TRP A 72 -6.43 1.06 -3.37
C TRP A 72 -5.93 1.47 -4.76
N LEU A 73 -4.83 0.88 -5.25
CA LEU A 73 -4.34 1.11 -6.61
C LEU A 73 -5.30 0.61 -7.67
N LEU A 74 -5.81 -0.62 -7.50
CA LEU A 74 -6.73 -1.27 -8.44
C LEU A 74 -8.13 -0.61 -8.48
N ARG A 75 -8.46 0.23 -7.50
CA ARG A 75 -9.69 1.04 -7.50
C ARG A 75 -9.72 2.02 -8.68
N ASP A 76 -8.57 2.55 -9.09
CA ASP A 76 -8.50 3.49 -10.21
C ASP A 76 -8.73 2.73 -11.53
N SER A 77 -9.84 3.03 -12.20
CA SER A 77 -10.20 2.40 -13.50
C SER A 77 -9.15 2.57 -14.61
N ARG A 78 -8.16 3.46 -14.43
CA ARG A 78 -7.03 3.62 -15.34
C ARG A 78 -5.94 2.57 -15.09
N VAL A 79 -5.84 2.03 -13.88
CA VAL A 79 -4.91 0.95 -13.52
C VAL A 79 -5.48 -0.38 -14.02
N ALA A 80 -4.91 -0.90 -15.09
CA ALA A 80 -5.34 -2.17 -15.68
C ALA A 80 -4.76 -3.38 -14.93
N SER A 81 -3.58 -3.22 -14.33
CA SER A 81 -2.91 -4.26 -13.55
C SER A 81 -1.84 -3.67 -12.64
N ILE A 82 -1.44 -4.44 -11.63
CA ILE A 82 -0.30 -4.19 -10.76
C ILE A 82 0.76 -5.28 -10.97
N VAL A 83 2.04 -4.91 -10.97
CA VAL A 83 3.15 -5.86 -11.01
C VAL A 83 3.54 -6.22 -9.58
N ILE A 84 3.17 -7.42 -9.16
CA ILE A 84 3.53 -7.99 -7.86
C ILE A 84 4.79 -8.84 -7.96
N GLY A 85 5.67 -8.72 -6.97
CA GLY A 85 6.76 -9.66 -6.74
C GLY A 85 6.35 -10.70 -5.71
N ALA A 86 6.70 -11.97 -5.95
CA ALA A 86 6.54 -13.03 -4.96
C ALA A 86 7.83 -13.86 -4.91
N SER A 87 8.40 -14.00 -3.72
CA SER A 87 9.59 -14.83 -3.48
C SER A 87 9.25 -16.27 -3.07
N SER A 88 7.96 -16.57 -2.87
CA SER A 88 7.43 -17.88 -2.53
C SER A 88 6.00 -18.05 -3.07
N VAL A 89 5.51 -19.29 -3.12
CA VAL A 89 4.11 -19.58 -3.49
C VAL A 89 3.13 -18.98 -2.48
N ASP A 90 3.46 -19.01 -1.20
CA ASP A 90 2.61 -18.44 -0.15
C ASP A 90 2.46 -16.92 -0.31
N HIS A 91 3.55 -16.20 -0.62
CA HIS A 91 3.47 -14.77 -0.95
C HIS A 91 2.60 -14.52 -2.18
N LEU A 92 2.69 -15.36 -3.21
CA LEU A 92 1.83 -15.24 -4.38
C LEU A 92 0.36 -15.44 -4.02
N LEU A 93 0.03 -16.46 -3.22
CA LEU A 93 -1.33 -16.73 -2.78
C LEU A 93 -1.88 -15.60 -1.90
N ASP A 94 -1.05 -14.98 -1.07
CA ASP A 94 -1.44 -13.83 -0.26
C ASP A 94 -1.72 -12.57 -1.09
N ASN A 95 -0.95 -12.34 -2.15
CA ASN A 95 -1.21 -11.24 -3.09
C ASN A 95 -2.55 -11.44 -3.83
N VAL A 96 -2.90 -12.68 -4.21
CA VAL A 96 -4.16 -12.97 -4.91
C VAL A 96 -5.38 -12.67 -4.04
N LYS A 97 -5.26 -12.72 -2.71
CA LYS A 97 -6.37 -12.42 -1.77
C LYS A 97 -6.86 -10.97 -1.85
N VAL A 98 -6.11 -10.05 -2.46
CA VAL A 98 -6.55 -8.68 -2.74
C VAL A 98 -7.89 -8.63 -3.45
N ALA A 99 -8.13 -9.56 -4.38
CA ALA A 99 -9.38 -9.65 -5.13
C ALA A 99 -10.62 -9.88 -4.24
N GLY A 100 -10.44 -10.29 -2.98
CA GLY A 100 -11.52 -10.49 -2.02
C GLY A 100 -12.20 -9.20 -1.56
N ASN A 101 -11.52 -8.04 -1.61
CA ASN A 101 -12.10 -6.75 -1.23
C ASN A 101 -11.39 -5.55 -1.89
N MET A 102 -11.83 -5.18 -3.09
CA MET A 102 -11.25 -4.06 -3.86
C MET A 102 -12.02 -2.74 -3.73
N ASN A 103 -13.18 -2.76 -3.09
CA ASN A 103 -14.06 -1.60 -2.99
C ASN A 103 -13.77 -0.81 -1.71
N PHE A 104 -13.84 0.50 -1.82
CA PHE A 104 -13.73 1.43 -0.69
C PHE A 104 -15.00 2.25 -0.60
N THR A 105 -15.52 2.37 0.62
CA THR A 105 -16.53 3.34 0.98
C THR A 105 -15.94 4.74 1.03
N GLN A 106 -16.78 5.78 0.97
CA GLN A 106 -16.31 7.16 1.06
C GLN A 106 -15.64 7.46 2.41
N ASP A 107 -16.14 6.86 3.49
CA ASP A 107 -15.57 7.06 4.82
C ASP A 107 -14.15 6.48 4.92
N GLU A 108 -13.91 5.31 4.31
CA GLU A 108 -12.57 4.72 4.27
C GLU A 108 -11.60 5.55 3.43
N LEU A 109 -12.07 6.13 2.33
CA LEU A 109 -11.25 7.03 1.50
C LEU A 109 -10.90 8.31 2.26
N ALA A 110 -11.88 8.93 2.90
CA ALA A 110 -11.68 10.12 3.72
C ALA A 110 -10.72 9.85 4.89
N GLU A 111 -10.80 8.65 5.48
CA GLU A 111 -9.89 8.24 6.55
C GLU A 111 -8.45 8.05 6.05
N ILE A 112 -8.25 7.43 4.88
CA ILE A 112 -6.93 7.33 4.25
C ILE A 112 -6.36 8.73 4.02
N ASP A 113 -7.14 9.65 3.46
CA ASP A 113 -6.69 11.02 3.20
C ASP A 113 -6.35 11.76 4.49
N ARG A 114 -7.15 11.57 5.55
CA ARG A 114 -6.89 12.14 6.89
C ARG A 114 -5.57 11.64 7.47
N ILE A 115 -5.28 10.34 7.36
CA ILE A 115 -4.03 9.75 7.85
C ILE A 115 -2.83 10.30 7.07
N LEU A 116 -2.93 10.39 5.75
CA LEU A 116 -1.84 10.87 4.91
C LEU A 116 -1.50 12.35 5.14
N ALA A 117 -2.49 13.17 5.52
CA ALA A 117 -2.36 14.60 5.78
C ALA A 117 -1.76 14.97 7.14
N GLN A 118 -1.53 13.99 8.04
CA GLN A 118 -0.91 14.22 9.36
C GLN A 118 0.53 14.75 9.26
#